data_AF-A0A5R2MTW9-F1
#
_entry.id   AF-A0A5R2MTW9-F1
#
_cell.length_a   1.000
_cell.length_b   1.000
_cell.length_c   1.000
_cell.angle_alpha   90.00
_cell.angle_beta   90.00
_cell.angle_gamma   90.00
#
_symmetry.space_group_name_H-M   'P 1'
#
loop_
_entity.id
_entity.type
_entity.pdbx_description
1 polymer ?
#
loop_
_entity_poly.entity_id
_entity_poly.type
_entity_poly.pdbx_seq_one_letter_code
_entity_poly.pdbx_strand_id
1 'polypeptide(L)'
;NAIAAIDDALRRRAGGEPVHRILGYREFYGLRLMLSPETLEPRPDTETLVEAVLPFVKAVAAREGVCHILDLGTGTGAIALALLSVVPAATATGVDIS
;
A
#
# COMPACT_ATOMS: atom_id res chain seq x y z
N ASN A 1 23.73 -4.07 -17.78
CA ASN A 1 24.26 -5.45 -17.56
C ASN A 1 23.60 -5.98 -16.29
N ALA A 2 22.91 -7.12 -16.35
CA ALA A 2 22.18 -7.70 -15.20
C ALA A 2 23.09 -7.99 -14.00
N ILE A 3 24.32 -8.44 -14.23
CA ILE A 3 25.31 -8.70 -13.18
C ILE A 3 25.61 -7.41 -12.40
N ALA A 4 25.90 -6.31 -13.11
CA ALA A 4 26.19 -5.03 -12.48
C ALA A 4 25.01 -4.49 -11.64
N ALA A 5 23.77 -4.73 -12.07
CA ALA A 5 22.58 -4.33 -11.32
C ALA A 5 22.39 -5.17 -10.04
N ILE A 6 22.68 -6.47 -10.12
CA ILE A 6 22.64 -7.37 -8.95
C ILE A 6 23.74 -7.00 -7.96
N ASP A 7 24.97 -6.75 -8.42
CA ASP A 7 26.07 -6.32 -7.55
C ASP A 7 25.75 -5.01 -6.83
N ASP A 8 25.07 -4.08 -7.50
CA ASP A 8 24.61 -2.84 -6.87
C ASP A 8 23.55 -3.08 -5.80
N ALA A 9 22.53 -3.88 -6.11
CA ALA A 9 21.52 -4.28 -5.14
C ALA A 9 22.13 -4.99 -3.92
N LEU A 10 23.12 -5.86 -4.12
CA LEU A 10 23.85 -6.55 -3.05
C LEU A 10 24.62 -5.58 -2.16
N ARG A 11 25.35 -4.61 -2.75
CA ARG A 11 26.06 -3.57 -1.98
C ARG A 11 25.09 -2.75 -1.13
N ARG A 12 23.99 -2.27 -1.73
CA ARG A 12 22.95 -1.51 -1.03
C ARG A 12 22.35 -2.31 0.13
N ARG A 13 22.03 -3.59 -0.11
CA ARG A 13 21.47 -4.47 0.93
C ARG A 13 22.45 -4.74 2.06
N ALA A 14 23.72 -5.00 1.74
CA ALA A 14 24.78 -5.19 2.74
C ALA A 14 25.00 -3.91 3.58
N GLY A 15 24.75 -2.73 3.01
CA GLY A 15 24.72 -1.44 3.71
C GLY A 15 23.49 -1.19 4.59
N GLY A 16 22.55 -2.14 4.67
CA GLY A 16 21.36 -2.07 5.52
C GLY A 16 20.10 -1.53 4.83
N GLU A 17 20.19 -1.10 3.57
CA GLU A 17 19.02 -0.58 2.85
C GLU A 17 17.93 -1.67 2.70
N PRO A 18 16.66 -1.41 3.07
CA PRO A 18 15.58 -2.39 2.95
C PRO A 18 15.40 -2.90 1.51
N VAL A 19 15.12 -4.21 1.34
CA VAL A 19 14.97 -4.85 0.02
C VAL A 19 13.95 -4.12 -0.85
N HIS A 20 12.79 -3.76 -0.27
CA HIS A 20 11.73 -3.10 -1.03
C HIS A 20 12.09 -1.67 -1.45
N ARG A 21 13.02 -0.99 -0.74
CA ARG A 21 13.59 0.30 -1.17
C ARG A 21 14.54 0.12 -2.34
N ILE A 22 15.32 -0.96 -2.35
CA ILE A 22 16.19 -1.33 -3.47
C ILE A 22 15.35 -1.66 -4.71
N LEU A 23 14.26 -2.40 -4.54
CA LEU A 23 13.32 -2.73 -5.61
C LEU A 23 12.45 -1.53 -6.04
N GLY A 24 12.30 -0.52 -5.18
CA GLY A 24 11.45 0.65 -5.39
C GLY A 24 9.95 0.40 -5.18
N TYR A 25 9.56 -0.78 -4.72
CA TYR A 25 8.17 -1.15 -4.53
C TYR A 25 7.96 -2.21 -3.46
N ARG A 26 6.71 -2.28 -2.99
CA ARG A 26 6.25 -3.35 -2.12
C ARG A 26 4.89 -3.86 -2.58
N GLU A 27 4.70 -5.17 -2.50
CA GLU A 27 3.38 -5.77 -2.67
C GLU A 27 2.57 -5.61 -1.38
N PHE A 28 1.31 -5.22 -1.52
CA PHE A 28 0.35 -5.10 -0.43
C PHE A 28 -1.03 -5.47 -0.96
N TYR A 29 -1.66 -6.49 -0.40
CA TYR A 29 -2.99 -6.96 -0.79
C TYR A 29 -3.10 -7.29 -2.30
N GLY A 30 -2.06 -7.90 -2.87
CA GLY A 30 -1.96 -8.21 -4.31
C GLY A 30 -1.68 -7.01 -5.22
N LEU A 31 -1.52 -5.81 -4.65
CA LEU A 31 -1.18 -4.59 -5.38
C LEU A 31 0.31 -4.30 -5.27
N ARG A 32 0.94 -3.93 -6.41
CA ARG A 32 2.32 -3.42 -6.42
C ARG A 32 2.33 -1.92 -6.19
N LEU A 33 2.71 -1.50 -4.98
CA LEU A 33 2.76 -0.09 -4.58
C LEU A 33 4.19 0.46 -4.69
N MET A 34 4.36 1.60 -5.36
CA MET A 34 5.66 2.28 -5.44
C MET A 34 6.00 2.90 -4.08
N LEU A 35 7.28 2.84 -3.70
CA LEU A 35 7.78 3.48 -2.50
C LEU A 35 8.47 4.80 -2.85
N SER A 36 8.15 5.87 -2.14
CA SER A 36 8.91 7.12 -2.17
C SER A 36 9.75 7.24 -0.91
N PRO A 37 10.88 7.99 -0.90
CA PRO A 37 11.69 8.20 0.30
C PRO A 37 10.90 8.67 1.54
N GLU A 38 9.81 9.40 1.31
CA GLU A 38 8.96 10.05 2.31
C GLU A 38 7.88 9.12 2.88
N THR A 39 7.51 8.06 2.16
CA THR A 39 6.41 7.17 2.55
C THR A 39 6.91 5.98 3.37
N LEU A 40 6.12 5.55 4.37
CA LEU A 40 6.40 4.30 5.08
C LEU A 40 6.16 3.10 4.16
N GLU A 41 7.06 2.12 4.25
CA GLU A 41 6.91 0.85 3.56
C GLU A 41 5.69 0.08 4.13
N PRO A 42 4.69 -0.31 3.30
CA PRO A 42 3.51 -1.03 3.75
C PRO A 42 3.88 -2.27 4.58
N ARG A 43 3.25 -2.49 5.72
CA ARG A 43 3.55 -3.65 6.58
C ARG A 43 2.53 -4.77 6.33
N PRO A 44 2.92 -6.06 6.34
CA PRO A 44 1.98 -7.17 6.19
C PRO A 44 0.88 -7.12 7.25
N ASP A 45 1.23 -6.77 8.49
CA ASP A 45 0.28 -6.65 9.59
C ASP A 45 -0.81 -5.59 9.33
N THR A 46 -0.57 -4.62 8.43
CA THR A 46 -1.58 -3.63 8.02
C THR A 46 -2.65 -4.26 7.13
N GLU A 47 -2.41 -5.41 6.48
CA GLU A 47 -3.43 -6.14 5.74
C GLU A 47 -4.54 -6.66 6.68
N THR A 48 -4.21 -6.97 7.94
CA THR A 48 -5.22 -7.35 8.94
C THR A 48 -6.24 -6.24 9.19
N LEU A 49 -5.82 -4.97 9.10
CA LEU A 49 -6.76 -3.84 9.20
C LEU A 49 -7.71 -3.82 7.99
N VAL A 50 -7.18 -4.01 6.77
CA VAL A 50 -7.99 -4.07 5.55
C VAL A 50 -9.03 -5.18 5.66
N GLU A 51 -8.62 -6.38 6.08
CA GLU A 51 -9.51 -7.52 6.28
C GLU A 51 -10.61 -7.24 7.32
N ALA A 52 -10.25 -6.60 8.43
CA ALA A 52 -11.19 -6.27 9.50
C ALA A 52 -12.24 -5.25 9.06
N VAL A 53 -11.87 -4.25 8.24
CA VAL A 53 -12.81 -3.18 7.83
C VAL A 53 -13.60 -3.51 6.56
N LEU A 54 -13.12 -4.44 5.73
CA LEU A 54 -13.73 -4.79 4.46
C LEU A 54 -15.23 -5.18 4.54
N PRO A 55 -15.70 -5.96 5.53
CA PRO A 55 -17.12 -6.27 5.67
C PRO A 55 -17.99 -5.02 5.84
N PHE A 56 -17.49 -4.02 6.58
CA PHE A 56 -18.21 -2.76 6.81
C PHE A 56 -18.28 -1.92 5.54
N VAL A 57 -17.17 -1.83 4.79
CA VAL A 57 -17.13 -1.13 3.50
C VAL A 57 -18.13 -1.74 2.52
N LYS A 58 -18.16 -3.08 2.42
CA LYS A 58 -19.13 -3.80 1.59
C LYS A 58 -20.58 -3.54 2.03
N ALA A 59 -20.85 -3.56 3.33
CA ALA A 59 -22.20 -3.31 3.86
C ALA A 59 -22.68 -1.88 3.56
N VAL A 60 -21.81 -0.87 3.71
CA VAL A 60 -22.14 0.52 3.38
C VAL A 60 -22.36 0.67 1.88
N ALA A 61 -21.47 0.15 1.04
CA ALA A 61 -21.62 0.22 -0.41
C ALA A 61 -22.91 -0.48 -0.90
N ALA A 62 -23.28 -1.62 -0.31
CA ALA A 62 -24.52 -2.32 -0.65
C ALA A 62 -25.78 -1.54 -0.24
N ARG A 63 -25.73 -0.82 0.90
CA ARG A 63 -26.86 -0.05 1.41
C ARG A 63 -27.05 1.29 0.70
N GLU A 64 -25.95 2.01 0.44
CA GLU A 64 -25.97 3.39 -0.05
C GLU A 64 -25.62 3.51 -1.54
N GLY A 65 -25.23 2.41 -2.19
CA GLY A 65 -24.72 2.38 -3.57
C GLY A 65 -23.27 2.85 -3.71
N VAL A 66 -22.71 3.52 -2.69
CA VAL A 66 -21.32 3.95 -2.62
C VAL A 66 -20.81 3.94 -1.17
N CYS A 67 -19.53 3.67 -0.96
CA CYS A 67 -18.86 3.88 0.33
C CYS A 67 -17.79 4.97 0.19
N HIS A 68 -17.90 6.05 0.96
CA HIS A 68 -16.86 7.09 1.00
C HIS A 68 -15.91 6.83 2.17
N ILE A 69 -14.62 6.72 1.86
CA ILE A 69 -13.55 6.39 2.80
C ILE A 69 -12.62 7.60 2.93
N LEU A 70 -12.19 7.90 4.16
CA LEU A 70 -11.11 8.83 4.45
C LEU A 70 -9.94 8.05 5.03
N ASP A 71 -8.77 8.14 4.39
CA ASP A 71 -7.53 7.51 4.84
C ASP A 71 -6.56 8.59 5.36
N LEU A 72 -6.40 8.63 6.69
CA LEU A 72 -5.61 9.63 7.40
C LEU A 72 -4.19 9.12 7.62
N GLY A 73 -3.19 9.83 7.08
CA GLY A 73 -1.81 9.32 7.04
C GLY A 73 -1.67 8.26 5.96
N THR A 74 -2.21 8.54 4.78
CA THR A 74 -2.36 7.55 3.70
C THR A 74 -1.02 7.01 3.22
N GLY A 75 0.08 7.76 3.36
CA GLY A 75 1.42 7.36 2.94
C GLY A 75 1.45 6.88 1.49
N THR A 76 1.73 5.59 1.28
CA THR A 76 1.70 4.95 -0.05
C THR A 76 0.29 4.74 -0.63
N GLY A 77 -0.76 5.02 0.14
CA GLY A 77 -2.15 4.72 -0.19
C GLY A 77 -2.56 3.28 0.10
N ALA A 78 -1.74 2.51 0.83
CA ALA A 78 -1.88 1.05 0.94
C ALA A 78 -3.29 0.59 1.36
N ILE A 79 -3.84 1.19 2.42
CA ILE A 79 -5.15 0.81 2.97
C ILE A 79 -6.26 1.19 2.00
N ALA A 80 -6.31 2.46 1.58
CA ALA A 80 -7.33 2.94 0.65
C ALA A 80 -7.34 2.14 -0.66
N LEU A 81 -6.17 1.97 -1.30
CA LEU A 81 -6.05 1.26 -2.57
C LEU A 81 -6.46 -0.21 -2.46
N ALA A 82 -6.12 -0.88 -1.35
CA ALA A 82 -6.56 -2.25 -1.11
C ALA A 82 -8.08 -2.36 -0.96
N LEU A 83 -8.73 -1.41 -0.27
CA LEU A 83 -10.20 -1.41 -0.14
C LEU A 83 -10.88 -1.12 -1.48
N LEU A 84 -10.35 -0.19 -2.26
CA LEU A 84 -10.86 0.15 -3.60
C LEU A 84 -10.69 -0.99 -4.61
N SER A 85 -9.62 -1.79 -4.50
CA SER A 85 -9.39 -2.93 -5.40
C SER A 85 -10.40 -4.07 -5.17
N VAL A 86 -10.95 -4.18 -3.95
CA VAL A 86 -11.92 -5.24 -3.59
C VAL A 86 -13.37 -4.76 -3.70
N VAL A 87 -13.64 -3.48 -3.46
CA VAL A 87 -15.00 -2.90 -3.48
C VAL A 87 -15.07 -1.79 -4.52
N PRO A 88 -15.44 -2.08 -5.78
CA PRO A 88 -15.48 -1.09 -6.86
C PRO A 88 -16.46 0.08 -6.63
N ALA A 89 -17.46 -0.11 -5.77
CA ALA A 89 -18.40 0.93 -5.36
C ALA A 89 -17.88 1.80 -4.20
N ALA A 90 -16.64 1.61 -3.75
CA ALA A 90 -16.01 2.50 -2.78
C ALA A 90 -15.28 3.65 -3.49
N THR A 91 -15.15 4.77 -2.80
CA THR A 91 -14.32 5.92 -3.17
C THR A 91 -13.51 6.32 -1.96
N ALA A 92 -12.27 6.77 -2.16
CA ALA A 92 -11.39 7.14 -1.06
C ALA A 92 -10.77 8.52 -1.27
N THR A 93 -10.65 9.27 -0.19
CA THR A 93 -9.80 10.46 -0.09
C THR A 93 -8.65 10.12 0.85
N GLY A 94 -7.42 10.17 0.34
CA GLY A 94 -6.21 10.02 1.15
C GLY A 94 -5.63 11.39 1.50
N VAL A 95 -5.22 11.58 2.75
CA VAL A 95 -4.52 12.79 3.19
C VAL A 95 -3.28 12.41 4.00
N ASP A 96 -2.22 13.20 3.85
CA ASP A 96 -0.96 13.04 4.58
C ASP A 96 -0.34 14.41 4.87
N ILE A 97 0.56 14.46 5.85
CA ILE A 97 1.29 15.68 6.23
C ILE A 97 2.70 15.72 5.64
N SER A 98 3.16 14.60 5.08
CA SER A 98 4.50 14.41 4.50
C SER A 98 4.68 15.09 3.15
#